data_AF-A0A949ZI78-F1
#
_entry.id   AF-A0A949ZI78-F1
#
_cell.length_a   1.000
_cell.length_b   1.000
_cell.length_c   1.000
_cell.angle_alpha   90.00
_cell.angle_beta   90.00
_cell.angle_gamma   90.00
#
_symmetry.space_group_name_H-M   'P 1'
#
loop_
_entity.id
_entity.type
_entity.pdbx_description
1 polymer ?
#
loop_
_entity_poly.entity_id
_entity_poly.type
_entity_poly.pdbx_seq_one_letter_code
_entity_poly.pdbx_strand_id
1 'polypeptide(L)'
;ADMPLEEAAGQVIEEQHSRIPVYDRSRGPEHIIGVLYAKELMRWLHLRGQQSPGWTGAAAGLRVSNIMHDVLVAPETKNISDLLAEFKERRRHLAVVVDEFGSTVGLVTVEDVLEQLVGEMEDEFDVAAAPATATGGPAVVEGSMNLRDLEAQYDITLPRDHGFETLAGFVLSRLQHLPKPGECAEYQGRRFTVVDMEGRRISSIRIEAAEPAVRTQTPQP
;
A
#
# COMPACT_ATOMS: atom_id res chain seq x y z
N ALA A 1 19.15 18.23 2.79
CA ALA A 1 19.05 19.62 3.32
C ALA A 1 19.81 20.64 2.45
N ASP A 2 21.08 20.38 2.14
CA ASP A 2 21.97 21.40 1.53
C ASP A 2 21.87 21.52 0.01
N MET A 3 21.04 20.69 -0.63
CA MET A 3 20.89 20.68 -2.08
C MET A 3 20.34 22.03 -2.59
N PRO A 4 20.91 22.62 -3.66
CA PRO A 4 20.34 23.78 -4.34
C PRO A 4 18.94 23.50 -4.88
N LEU A 5 18.08 24.53 -4.94
CA LEU A 5 16.70 24.35 -5.40
C LEU A 5 16.60 23.86 -6.86
N GLU A 6 17.52 24.26 -7.73
CA GLU A 6 17.52 23.85 -9.14
C GLU A 6 17.78 22.35 -9.30
N GLU A 7 18.73 21.83 -8.51
CA GLU A 7 19.05 20.41 -8.50
C GLU A 7 17.90 19.59 -7.88
N ALA A 8 17.33 20.09 -6.79
CA ALA A 8 16.17 19.47 -6.16
C ALA A 8 14.96 19.41 -7.10
N ALA A 9 14.76 20.41 -7.96
CA ALA A 9 13.64 20.42 -8.90
C ALA A 9 13.76 19.37 -9.99
N GLY A 10 14.98 19.06 -10.46
CA GLY A 10 15.21 17.93 -11.35
C GLY A 10 14.70 16.62 -10.74
N GLN A 11 15.09 16.35 -9.49
CA GLN A 11 14.66 15.14 -8.77
C GLN A 11 13.14 15.11 -8.52
N VAL A 12 12.57 16.23 -8.07
CA VAL A 12 11.13 16.32 -7.78
C VAL A 12 10.26 16.08 -9.03
N ILE A 13 10.72 16.53 -10.20
CA ILE A 13 10.00 16.32 -11.46
C ILE A 13 10.03 14.84 -11.88
N GLU A 14 11.14 14.15 -11.64
CA GLU A 14 11.28 12.72 -11.94
C GLU A 14 10.44 11.84 -11.02
N GLU A 15 10.41 12.14 -9.72
CA GLU A 15 9.73 11.33 -8.70
C GLU A 15 8.21 11.57 -8.62
N GLN A 16 7.72 12.70 -9.14
CA GLN A 16 6.29 13.05 -9.21
C GLN A 16 5.53 13.07 -7.85
N HIS A 17 6.25 13.12 -6.73
CA HIS A 17 5.64 13.20 -5.40
C HIS A 17 5.35 14.65 -4.99
N SER A 18 4.22 14.86 -4.31
CA SER A 18 3.83 16.20 -3.81
C SER A 18 4.64 16.65 -2.58
N ARG A 19 5.14 15.69 -1.79
CA ARG A 19 5.84 15.90 -0.53
C ARG A 19 7.04 14.97 -0.49
N ILE A 20 8.23 15.53 -0.38
CA ILE A 20 9.50 14.80 -0.48
C ILE A 20 10.21 14.89 0.87
N PRO A 21 10.48 13.77 1.55
CA PRO A 21 11.27 13.77 2.77
C PRO A 21 12.67 14.35 2.54
N VAL A 22 13.12 15.18 3.47
CA VAL A 22 14.47 15.75 3.45
C VAL A 22 15.24 15.11 4.58
N TYR A 23 16.30 14.37 4.25
CA TYR A 23 17.17 13.74 5.24
C TYR A 23 18.47 14.54 5.48
N ASP A 24 19.09 14.27 6.63
CA ASP A 24 20.43 14.70 6.97
C ASP A 24 21.46 13.76 6.34
N ARG A 25 22.19 14.27 5.35
CA ARG A 25 23.20 13.51 4.62
C ARG A 25 24.33 12.97 5.52
N SER A 26 24.63 13.65 6.63
CA SER A 26 25.70 13.24 7.54
C SER A 26 25.32 12.06 8.44
N ARG A 27 24.02 11.89 8.70
CA ARG A 27 23.48 10.87 9.61
C ARG A 27 22.91 9.67 8.88
N GLY A 28 22.49 9.83 7.62
CA GLY A 28 21.95 8.74 6.80
C GLY A 28 20.53 9.05 6.30
N PRO A 29 20.04 8.26 5.32
CA PRO A 29 18.69 8.41 4.77
C PRO A 29 17.57 8.22 5.81
N GLU A 30 17.83 7.46 6.88
CA GLU A 30 16.92 7.23 8.01
C GLU A 30 16.72 8.45 8.91
N HIS A 31 17.51 9.51 8.74
CA HIS A 31 17.40 10.72 9.55
C HIS A 31 16.67 11.83 8.81
N ILE A 32 15.33 11.74 8.77
CA ILE A 32 14.48 12.74 8.14
C ILE A 32 14.36 13.96 9.05
N ILE A 33 14.77 15.12 8.53
CA ILE A 33 14.79 16.40 9.25
C ILE A 33 13.69 17.36 8.79
N GLY A 34 12.92 17.00 7.77
CA GLY A 34 11.84 17.83 7.26
C GLY A 34 11.20 17.27 6.00
N VAL A 35 10.33 18.09 5.40
CA VAL A 35 9.62 17.74 4.16
C VAL A 35 9.62 18.94 3.20
N LEU A 36 9.96 18.68 1.94
CA LEU A 36 9.91 19.64 0.86
C LEU A 36 8.57 19.51 0.11
N TYR A 37 7.87 20.63 -0.09
CA TYR A 37 6.64 20.66 -0.87
C TYR A 37 6.94 21.03 -2.32
N ALA A 38 6.64 20.15 -3.27
CA ALA A 38 6.90 20.35 -4.69
C ALA A 38 6.31 21.67 -5.21
N LYS A 39 5.07 21.97 -4.81
CA LYS A 39 4.38 23.23 -5.17
C LYS A 39 5.12 24.49 -4.70
N GLU A 40 5.80 24.43 -3.57
CA GLU A 40 6.54 25.58 -3.04
C GLU A 40 7.88 25.72 -3.72
N LEU A 41 8.57 24.60 -3.98
CA LEU A 41 9.77 24.58 -4.80
C LEU A 41 9.52 25.25 -6.16
N MET A 42 8.45 24.84 -6.85
CA MET A 42 8.07 25.43 -8.15
C MET A 42 7.75 26.92 -8.04
N ARG A 43 7.07 27.35 -6.97
CA ARG A 43 6.79 28.77 -6.70
C ARG A 43 8.08 29.56 -6.53
N TRP A 44 9.03 29.05 -5.75
CA TRP A 44 10.32 29.70 -5.51
C TRP A 44 11.14 29.82 -6.79
N LEU A 45 11.18 28.78 -7.62
CA LEU A 45 11.85 28.83 -8.92
C LEU A 45 11.20 29.82 -9.88
N HIS A 46 9.86 29.87 -9.92
CA HIS A 46 9.13 30.82 -10.75
C HIS A 46 9.42 32.27 -10.33
N LEU A 47 9.36 32.57 -9.04
CA LEU A 47 9.65 33.90 -8.50
C LEU A 47 11.11 34.32 -8.78
N ARG A 48 12.05 33.37 -8.80
CA ARG A 48 13.44 33.61 -9.17
C ARG A 48 13.60 33.93 -10.65
N GLY A 49 12.89 33.21 -11.52
CA GLY A 49 12.91 33.42 -12.98
C GLY A 49 12.36 34.77 -13.44
N GLN A 50 11.52 35.43 -12.64
CA GLN A 50 11.01 36.79 -12.91
C GLN A 50 11.96 37.92 -12.47
N GLN A 51 13.09 37.61 -11.83
CA GLN A 51 14.03 38.62 -11.37
C GLN A 51 14.96 39.09 -12.50
N SER A 52 15.17 40.41 -12.62
CA SER A 52 15.97 40.98 -13.70
C SER A 52 17.43 40.47 -13.69
N PRO A 53 18.07 40.32 -14.87
CA PRO A 53 19.49 39.98 -14.95
C PRO A 53 20.30 41.08 -14.26
N GLY A 54 20.87 40.79 -13.09
CA GLY A 54 21.59 41.77 -12.25
C GLY A 54 21.08 41.87 -10.82
N TRP A 55 19.97 41.24 -10.46
CA TRP A 55 19.57 41.11 -9.05
C TRP A 55 20.45 40.04 -8.36
N THR A 56 21.52 40.49 -7.71
CA THR A 56 22.38 39.70 -6.82
C THR A 56 21.82 39.63 -5.39
N GLY A 57 20.49 39.57 -5.26
CA GLY A 57 19.82 39.50 -3.96
C GLY A 57 19.72 38.09 -3.40
N ALA A 58 19.20 38.01 -2.17
CA ALA A 58 19.07 36.84 -1.28
C ALA A 58 18.52 35.51 -1.87
N ALA A 59 18.13 35.48 -3.15
CA ALA A 59 17.70 34.28 -3.87
C ALA A 59 18.87 33.50 -4.52
N ALA A 60 20.08 34.09 -4.61
CA ALA A 60 21.27 33.37 -5.07
C ALA A 60 21.78 32.45 -3.95
N GLY A 61 21.56 31.14 -4.09
CA GLY A 61 22.04 30.13 -3.13
C GLY A 61 20.99 29.64 -2.13
N LEU A 62 19.70 29.79 -2.43
CA LEU A 62 18.66 29.10 -1.66
C LEU A 62 18.86 27.58 -1.76
N ARG A 63 18.78 26.94 -0.61
CA ARG A 63 18.87 25.49 -0.43
C ARG A 63 17.52 24.94 -0.01
N VAL A 64 17.36 23.63 -0.13
CA VAL A 64 16.14 22.92 0.32
C VAL A 64 15.82 23.26 1.79
N SER A 65 16.84 23.37 2.65
CA SER A 65 16.67 23.72 4.07
C SER A 65 15.99 25.08 4.32
N ASN A 66 16.03 26.01 3.36
CA ASN A 66 15.39 27.32 3.51
C ASN A 66 13.88 27.29 3.29
N ILE A 67 13.36 26.24 2.64
CA ILE A 67 11.95 26.15 2.23
C ILE A 67 11.28 24.85 2.65
N MET A 68 12.02 23.93 3.29
CA MET A 68 11.44 22.73 3.87
C MET A 68 10.59 23.08 5.10
N HIS A 69 9.63 22.21 5.40
CA HIS A 69 8.78 22.30 6.57
C HIS A 69 9.16 21.24 7.59
N ASP A 70 8.83 21.52 8.85
CA ASP A 70 8.84 20.50 9.89
C ASP A 70 7.90 19.35 9.49
N VAL A 71 8.36 18.13 9.75
CA VAL A 71 7.59 16.91 9.51
C VAL A 71 6.97 16.43 10.81
N LEU A 72 5.75 15.89 10.73
CA LEU A 72 5.14 15.25 11.89
C LEU A 72 5.92 13.98 12.22
N VAL A 73 6.15 13.70 13.50
CA VAL A 73 6.81 12.47 13.95
C VAL A 73 5.84 11.68 14.81
N ALA A 74 5.68 10.40 14.50
CA ALA A 74 4.81 9.49 15.21
C ALA A 74 5.57 8.20 15.57
N PRO A 75 5.39 7.65 16.80
CA PRO A 75 5.92 6.33 17.11
C PRO A 75 5.14 5.26 16.33
N GLU A 76 5.80 4.15 15.99
CA GLU A 76 5.17 3.01 15.29
C GLU A 76 3.98 2.41 16.04
N THR A 77 3.94 2.58 17.37
CA THR A 77 2.87 2.07 18.24
C THR A 77 1.65 3.00 18.32
N LYS A 78 1.65 4.15 17.64
CA LYS A 78 0.57 5.14 17.71
C LYS A 78 -0.72 4.60 17.10
N ASN A 79 -1.85 4.84 17.76
CA ASN A 79 -3.16 4.51 17.21
C ASN A 79 -3.46 5.37 15.98
N ILE A 80 -4.04 4.76 14.95
CA ILE A 80 -4.33 5.40 13.68
C ILE A 80 -5.37 6.53 13.79
N SER A 81 -6.34 6.41 14.71
CA SER A 81 -7.34 7.45 14.98
C SER A 81 -6.69 8.68 15.65
N ASP A 82 -5.72 8.46 16.52
CA ASP A 82 -4.95 9.55 17.15
C ASP A 82 -4.04 10.23 16.13
N LEU A 83 -3.42 9.46 15.23
CA LEU A 83 -2.63 10.00 14.13
C LEU A 83 -3.48 10.84 13.17
N LEU A 84 -4.71 10.41 12.84
CA LEU A 84 -5.65 11.19 12.04
C LEU A 84 -6.01 12.52 12.71
N ALA A 85 -6.27 12.48 14.03
CA ALA A 85 -6.56 13.68 14.81
C ALA A 85 -5.39 14.67 14.76
N GLU A 86 -4.16 14.17 14.88
CA GLU A 86 -2.96 15.01 14.82
C GLU A 86 -2.70 15.58 13.41
N PHE A 87 -2.95 14.81 12.35
CA PHE A 87 -2.92 15.34 10.98
C PHE A 87 -3.88 16.52 10.80
N LYS A 88 -5.10 16.39 11.34
CA LYS A 88 -6.12 17.45 11.30
C LYS A 88 -5.71 18.67 12.13
N GLU A 89 -5.23 18.47 13.35
CA GLU A 89 -4.83 19.56 14.26
C GLU A 89 -3.65 20.35 13.69
N ARG A 90 -2.59 19.64 13.27
CA ARG A 90 -1.36 20.27 12.77
C ARG A 90 -1.42 20.69 11.31
N ARG A 91 -2.52 20.39 10.62
CA ARG A 91 -2.70 20.59 9.16
C ARG A 91 -1.54 20.02 8.36
N ARG A 92 -1.11 18.80 8.73
CA ARG A 92 -0.06 18.03 8.05
C ARG A 92 -0.69 16.79 7.42
N HIS A 93 -0.04 16.27 6.38
CA HIS A 93 -0.53 15.15 5.57
C HIS A 93 0.52 14.03 5.45
N LEU A 94 1.69 14.20 6.07
CA LEU A 94 2.79 13.24 6.05
C LEU A 94 3.39 13.22 7.45
N ALA A 95 3.59 12.02 7.97
CA ALA A 95 4.33 11.78 9.20
C ALA A 95 5.47 10.79 8.94
N VAL A 96 6.57 11.01 9.65
CA VAL A 96 7.68 10.07 9.77
C VAL A 96 7.37 9.16 10.95
N VAL A 97 7.40 7.86 10.67
CA VAL A 97 7.21 6.84 11.70
C VAL A 97 8.57 6.47 12.26
N VAL A 98 8.72 6.51 13.58
CA VAL A 98 9.97 6.21 14.28
C VAL A 98 9.83 5.03 15.23
N ASP A 99 10.94 4.32 15.40
CA ASP A 99 11.09 3.31 16.46
C ASP A 99 11.42 3.94 17.81
N GLU A 100 11.61 3.09 18.82
CA GLU A 100 11.97 3.43 20.20
C GLU A 100 13.32 4.12 20.33
N PHE A 101 14.20 3.96 19.33
CA PHE A 101 15.54 4.53 19.28
C PHE A 101 15.57 5.84 18.48
N GLY A 102 14.44 6.26 17.90
CA GLY A 102 14.29 7.46 17.10
C GLY A 102 14.76 7.32 15.65
N SER A 103 14.97 6.09 15.18
CA SER A 103 15.26 5.79 13.78
C SER A 103 13.96 5.82 12.96
N THR A 104 14.02 6.32 11.74
CA THR A 104 12.87 6.24 10.83
C THR A 104 12.65 4.80 10.40
N VAL A 105 11.46 4.26 10.68
CA VAL A 105 11.03 2.95 10.16
C VAL A 105 10.20 3.10 8.89
N GLY A 106 9.57 4.25 8.67
CA GLY A 106 8.76 4.50 7.48
C GLY A 106 8.09 5.86 7.43
N LEU A 107 7.22 6.01 6.44
CA LEU A 107 6.41 7.20 6.21
C LEU A 107 4.94 6.79 6.17
N VAL A 108 4.07 7.66 6.67
CA VAL A 108 2.62 7.47 6.60
C VAL A 108 1.95 8.77 6.19
N THR A 109 0.96 8.67 5.30
CA THR A 109 0.20 9.81 4.82
C THR A 109 -1.20 9.85 5.45
N VAL A 110 -1.87 11.01 5.35
CA VAL A 110 -3.26 11.10 5.81
C VAL A 110 -4.17 10.24 4.92
N GLU A 111 -3.81 10.10 3.64
CA GLU A 111 -4.49 9.25 2.67
C GLU A 111 -4.45 7.78 3.10
N ASP A 112 -3.27 7.26 3.53
CA ASP A 112 -3.14 5.89 4.04
C ASP A 112 -3.99 5.67 5.31
N VAL A 113 -4.00 6.66 6.20
CA VAL A 113 -4.79 6.60 7.45
C VAL A 113 -6.29 6.59 7.16
N LEU A 114 -6.74 7.41 6.22
CA LEU A 114 -8.13 7.45 5.80
C LEU A 114 -8.53 6.15 5.12
N GLU A 115 -7.69 5.59 4.24
CA GLU A 115 -7.93 4.30 3.58
C GLU A 115 -8.14 3.18 4.61
N GLN A 116 -7.30 3.12 5.65
CA GLN A 116 -7.44 2.08 6.70
C GLN A 116 -8.68 2.27 7.59
N LEU A 117 -9.15 3.51 7.78
CA LEU A 117 -10.32 3.81 8.61
C LEU A 117 -11.64 3.70 7.86
N VAL A 118 -11.62 4.06 6.57
CA VAL A 118 -12.80 4.12 5.72
C VAL A 118 -13.01 2.80 4.98
N GLY A 119 -11.93 2.07 4.65
CA GLY A 119 -11.98 0.97 3.69
C GLY A 119 -12.30 1.47 2.28
N GLU A 120 -12.54 0.57 1.33
CA GLU A 120 -13.27 0.95 0.12
C GLU A 120 -14.69 1.33 0.56
N MET A 121 -15.09 2.58 0.36
CA MET A 121 -16.46 3.00 0.66
C MET A 121 -17.39 2.25 -0.29
N GLU A 122 -18.18 1.32 0.23
CA GLU A 122 -19.34 0.81 -0.48
C GLU A 122 -20.31 1.98 -0.71
N ASP A 123 -20.46 2.40 -1.97
CA ASP A 123 -21.43 3.41 -2.40
C ASP A 123 -22.86 2.90 -2.15
N GLU A 124 -23.80 3.78 -1.81
CA GLU A 124 -25.23 3.43 -1.74
C GLU A 124 -25.76 3.02 -3.14
N PHE A 125 -25.04 3.41 -4.19
CA PHE A 125 -25.20 2.97 -5.58
C PHE A 125 -24.18 1.93 -6.04
N ASP A 126 -23.30 1.46 -5.15
CA ASP A 126 -22.64 0.20 -5.42
C ASP A 126 -23.78 -0.80 -5.47
N VAL A 127 -24.09 -1.23 -6.69
CA VAL A 127 -24.53 -2.59 -6.90
C VAL A 127 -23.45 -3.37 -6.19
N ALA A 128 -23.70 -3.74 -4.92
CA ALA A 128 -22.92 -4.74 -4.21
C ALA A 128 -22.56 -5.72 -5.30
N ALA A 129 -21.28 -5.82 -5.68
CA ALA A 129 -20.88 -6.81 -6.64
C ALA A 129 -21.37 -8.09 -5.99
N ALA A 130 -22.53 -8.56 -6.46
CA ALA A 130 -23.46 -9.29 -5.59
C ALA A 130 -22.61 -10.35 -4.94
N PRO A 131 -22.54 -10.41 -3.59
CA PRO A 131 -21.55 -11.22 -2.87
C PRO A 131 -21.46 -12.50 -3.66
N ALA A 132 -20.30 -12.78 -4.26
CA ALA A 132 -20.18 -13.83 -5.25
C ALA A 132 -20.55 -15.11 -4.50
N THR A 133 -21.82 -15.38 -4.68
CA THR A 133 -22.79 -16.10 -3.90
C THR A 133 -22.32 -16.89 -2.67
N ALA A 134 -22.90 -16.53 -1.52
CA ALA A 134 -23.29 -17.50 -0.47
C ALA A 134 -24.19 -18.65 -1.02
N THR A 135 -24.54 -18.62 -2.30
CA THR A 135 -25.19 -19.67 -3.11
C THR A 135 -24.27 -20.45 -4.07
N GLY A 136 -22.93 -20.43 -3.90
CA GLY A 136 -22.05 -21.49 -4.43
C GLY A 136 -21.66 -21.43 -5.93
N GLY A 137 -21.71 -20.26 -6.57
CA GLY A 137 -21.20 -20.06 -7.93
C GLY A 137 -19.67 -19.85 -7.99
N PRO A 138 -19.01 -20.14 -9.12
CA PRO A 138 -17.58 -19.93 -9.28
C PRO A 138 -17.21 -18.44 -9.34
N ALA A 139 -16.26 -18.01 -8.50
CA ALA A 139 -15.68 -16.66 -8.51
C ALA A 139 -14.22 -16.72 -8.95
N VAL A 140 -13.72 -15.74 -9.72
CA VAL A 140 -12.29 -15.62 -10.03
C VAL A 140 -11.74 -14.39 -9.31
N VAL A 141 -10.70 -14.58 -8.51
CA VAL A 141 -10.09 -13.55 -7.68
C VAL A 141 -8.59 -13.47 -7.93
N GLU A 142 -7.98 -12.34 -7.56
CA GLU A 142 -6.54 -12.17 -7.64
C GLU A 142 -5.81 -13.05 -6.62
N GLY A 143 -4.70 -13.66 -7.04
CA GLY A 143 -3.85 -14.45 -6.15
C GLY A 143 -3.22 -13.62 -5.02
N SER A 144 -3.03 -12.31 -5.23
CA SER A 144 -2.52 -11.34 -4.26
C SER A 144 -3.52 -10.99 -3.15
N MET A 145 -4.80 -11.31 -3.31
CA MET A 145 -5.84 -10.97 -2.33
C MET A 145 -5.47 -11.46 -0.92
N ASN A 146 -5.62 -10.56 0.07
CA ASN A 146 -5.36 -10.89 1.47
C ASN A 146 -6.42 -11.86 1.98
N LEU A 147 -6.05 -12.76 2.88
CA LEU A 147 -7.00 -13.67 3.54
C LEU A 147 -8.05 -12.93 4.38
N ARG A 148 -7.79 -11.70 4.82
CA ARG A 148 -8.79 -10.84 5.49
C ARG A 148 -9.85 -10.35 4.51
N ASP A 149 -9.43 -9.88 3.34
CA ASP A 149 -10.34 -9.37 2.31
C ASP A 149 -11.16 -10.52 1.72
N LEU A 150 -10.54 -11.69 1.55
CA LEU A 150 -11.23 -12.91 1.16
C LEU A 150 -12.35 -13.29 2.16
N GLU A 151 -12.07 -13.19 3.45
CA GLU A 151 -13.03 -13.45 4.52
C GLU A 151 -14.16 -12.41 4.50
N ALA A 152 -13.84 -11.13 4.37
CA ALA A 152 -14.82 -10.05 4.32
C ALA A 152 -15.73 -10.10 3.08
N GLN A 153 -15.16 -10.36 1.90
CA GLN A 153 -15.87 -10.27 0.62
C GLN A 153 -16.58 -11.57 0.22
N TYR A 154 -16.04 -12.73 0.61
CA TYR A 154 -16.53 -14.05 0.18
C TYR A 154 -16.98 -14.95 1.33
N ASP A 155 -16.88 -14.51 2.59
CA ASP A 155 -17.18 -15.32 3.78
C ASP A 155 -16.40 -16.65 3.78
N ILE A 156 -15.11 -16.55 3.43
CA ILE A 156 -14.17 -17.68 3.37
C ILE A 156 -13.07 -17.47 4.39
N THR A 157 -13.19 -18.13 5.55
CA THR A 157 -12.13 -18.16 6.56
C THR A 157 -11.09 -19.24 6.23
N LEU A 158 -9.86 -18.81 5.94
CA LEU A 158 -8.70 -19.68 5.73
C LEU A 158 -7.74 -19.59 6.91
N PRO A 159 -7.05 -20.69 7.27
CA PRO A 159 -6.14 -20.75 8.41
C PRO A 159 -4.94 -19.84 8.16
N ARG A 160 -4.51 -19.07 9.17
CA ARG A 160 -3.37 -18.14 9.07
C ARG A 160 -2.07 -18.70 9.67
N ASP A 161 -2.16 -19.91 10.24
CA ASP A 161 -1.16 -20.48 11.17
C ASP A 161 0.18 -20.86 10.51
N HIS A 162 0.22 -20.90 9.18
CA HIS A 162 1.42 -21.31 8.43
C HIS A 162 2.17 -20.14 7.78
N GLY A 163 1.90 -18.90 8.20
CA GLY A 163 2.68 -17.72 7.80
C GLY A 163 2.45 -17.21 6.38
N PHE A 164 1.32 -17.56 5.75
CA PHE A 164 0.88 -16.96 4.50
C PHE A 164 -0.25 -15.96 4.75
N GLU A 165 -0.20 -14.83 4.03
CA GLU A 165 -1.16 -13.73 4.19
C GLU A 165 -2.08 -13.57 2.98
N THR A 166 -1.77 -14.24 1.87
CA THR A 166 -2.49 -14.14 0.60
C THR A 166 -3.10 -15.47 0.17
N LEU A 167 -4.11 -15.39 -0.70
CA LEU A 167 -4.76 -16.58 -1.26
C LEU A 167 -3.77 -17.44 -2.08
N ALA A 168 -2.89 -16.83 -2.88
CA ALA A 168 -1.84 -17.56 -3.59
C ALA A 168 -0.89 -18.29 -2.63
N GLY A 169 -0.50 -17.65 -1.52
CA GLY A 169 0.32 -18.28 -0.49
C GLY A 169 -0.36 -19.49 0.14
N PHE A 170 -1.66 -19.37 0.44
CA PHE A 170 -2.46 -20.49 0.91
C PHE A 170 -2.49 -21.65 -0.11
N VAL A 171 -2.80 -21.38 -1.37
CA VAL A 171 -2.89 -22.43 -2.41
C VAL A 171 -1.54 -23.10 -2.64
N LEU A 172 -0.43 -22.34 -2.69
CA LEU A 172 0.91 -22.89 -2.78
C LEU A 172 1.26 -23.78 -1.58
N SER A 173 0.89 -23.37 -0.36
CA SER A 173 1.10 -24.17 0.84
C SER A 173 0.33 -25.51 0.79
N ARG A 174 -0.79 -25.57 0.08
CA ARG A 174 -1.56 -26.81 -0.10
C ARG A 174 -0.99 -27.70 -1.19
N LEU A 175 -0.55 -27.13 -2.30
CA LEU A 175 -0.02 -27.88 -3.43
C LEU A 175 1.43 -28.34 -3.20
N GLN A 176 2.22 -27.67 -2.37
CA GLN A 176 3.61 -28.02 -2.04
C GLN A 176 4.57 -28.06 -3.25
N HIS A 177 4.18 -27.47 -4.37
CA HIS A 177 5.02 -27.24 -5.55
C HIS A 177 4.54 -26.00 -6.33
N LEU A 178 5.29 -25.59 -7.35
CA LEU A 178 4.84 -24.54 -8.26
C LEU A 178 3.75 -25.12 -9.19
N PRO A 179 2.52 -24.58 -9.17
CA PRO A 179 1.42 -25.16 -9.92
C PRO A 179 1.40 -24.67 -11.36
N LYS A 180 0.69 -25.43 -12.20
CA LYS A 180 0.28 -25.00 -13.55
C LYS A 180 -1.19 -24.52 -13.52
N PRO A 181 -1.58 -23.65 -14.47
CA PRO A 181 -2.99 -23.36 -14.70
C PRO A 181 -3.82 -24.64 -14.85
N GLY A 182 -4.95 -24.70 -14.15
CA GLY A 182 -5.84 -25.86 -14.05
C GLY A 182 -5.61 -26.75 -12.83
N GLU A 183 -4.49 -26.63 -12.13
CA GLU A 183 -4.27 -27.34 -10.87
C GLU A 183 -5.10 -26.73 -9.74
N CYS A 184 -5.54 -27.55 -8.79
CA CYS A 184 -6.44 -27.09 -7.73
C CYS A 184 -6.14 -27.71 -6.36
N ALA A 185 -6.49 -26.97 -5.32
CA ALA A 185 -6.47 -27.42 -3.93
C ALA A 185 -7.89 -27.35 -3.36
N GLU A 186 -8.24 -28.28 -2.48
CA GLU A 186 -9.54 -28.30 -1.80
C GLU A 186 -9.37 -27.99 -0.31
N TYR A 187 -10.27 -27.16 0.23
CA TYR A 187 -10.30 -26.83 1.65
C TYR A 187 -11.70 -26.41 2.10
N GLN A 188 -12.17 -26.98 3.22
CA GLN A 188 -13.50 -26.71 3.81
C GLN A 188 -14.66 -26.71 2.79
N GLY A 189 -14.69 -27.69 1.90
CA GLY A 189 -15.78 -27.81 0.91
C GLY A 189 -15.71 -26.79 -0.23
N ARG A 190 -14.56 -26.14 -0.43
CA ARG A 190 -14.28 -25.24 -1.57
C ARG A 190 -13.08 -25.73 -2.36
N ARG A 191 -13.14 -25.59 -3.68
CA ARG A 191 -12.06 -25.87 -4.64
C ARG A 191 -11.44 -24.54 -5.08
N PHE A 192 -10.13 -24.45 -4.98
CA PHE A 192 -9.30 -23.31 -5.37
C PHE A 192 -8.46 -23.72 -6.58
N THR A 193 -8.88 -23.32 -7.78
CA THR A 193 -8.26 -23.69 -9.05
C THR A 193 -7.39 -22.55 -9.57
N VAL A 194 -6.11 -22.81 -9.85
CA VAL A 194 -5.21 -21.85 -10.49
C VAL A 194 -5.71 -21.58 -11.90
N VAL A 195 -6.08 -20.34 -12.19
CA VAL A 195 -6.58 -19.95 -13.53
C VAL A 195 -5.42 -19.50 -14.41
N ASP A 196 -4.53 -18.70 -13.84
CA ASP A 196 -3.40 -18.13 -14.57
C ASP A 196 -2.17 -17.95 -13.66
N MET A 197 -1.01 -17.93 -14.31
CA MET A 197 0.30 -17.79 -13.68
C MET A 197 1.08 -16.66 -14.36
N GLU A 198 1.55 -15.71 -13.58
CA GLU A 198 2.48 -14.69 -14.03
C GLU A 198 3.91 -15.06 -13.61
N GLY A 199 4.65 -15.67 -14.53
CA GLY A 199 5.98 -16.22 -14.24
C GLY A 199 5.92 -17.34 -13.20
N ARG A 200 6.38 -17.05 -11.97
CA ARG A 200 6.34 -17.99 -10.81
C ARG A 200 5.29 -17.64 -9.78
N ARG A 201 4.41 -16.67 -10.07
CA ARG A 201 3.35 -16.19 -9.19
C ARG A 201 1.99 -16.64 -9.72
N ILE A 202 1.11 -17.11 -8.84
CA ILE A 202 -0.30 -17.33 -9.20
C ILE A 202 -0.96 -15.95 -9.36
N SER A 203 -1.43 -15.62 -10.57
CA SER A 203 -2.05 -14.33 -10.85
C SER A 203 -3.54 -14.33 -10.47
N SER A 204 -4.25 -15.42 -10.80
CA SER A 204 -5.67 -15.54 -10.53
C SER A 204 -6.08 -16.95 -10.12
N ILE A 205 -7.08 -17.01 -9.23
CA ILE A 205 -7.60 -18.24 -8.63
C ILE A 205 -9.11 -18.26 -8.77
N ARG A 206 -9.65 -19.35 -9.29
CA ARG A 206 -11.08 -19.64 -9.28
C ARG A 206 -11.46 -20.35 -7.99
N ILE A 207 -12.46 -19.85 -7.31
CA ILE A 207 -13.05 -20.42 -6.10
C ILE A 207 -14.43 -20.93 -6.45
N GLU A 208 -14.70 -22.19 -6.15
CA GLU A 208 -16.00 -22.83 -6.38
C GLU A 208 -16.34 -23.79 -5.23
N ALA A 209 -17.62 -24.12 -5.07
CA ALA A 209 -18.00 -25.19 -4.15
C ALA A 209 -17.33 -26.50 -4.62
N ALA A 210 -16.65 -27.20 -3.71
CA ALA A 210 -16.19 -28.54 -4.00
C ALA A 210 -17.43 -29.42 -4.17
N GLU A 211 -17.63 -29.99 -5.37
CA GLU A 211 -18.69 -30.98 -5.55
C GLU A 211 -18.59 -32.03 -4.44
N PRO A 212 -19.70 -32.37 -3.76
CA PRO A 212 -19.68 -33.47 -2.81
C PRO A 212 -19.22 -34.70 -3.56
N ALA A 213 -18.15 -35.34 -3.11
CA ALA A 213 -17.68 -36.59 -3.66
C ALA A 213 -18.87 -37.56 -3.71
N VAL A 214 -19.41 -37.79 -4.90
CA VAL A 214 -20.40 -38.83 -5.12
C VAL A 214 -19.68 -40.13 -4.80
N ARG A 215 -19.93 -40.67 -3.60
CA ARG A 215 -19.58 -42.04 -3.29
C ARG A 215 -20.41 -42.89 -4.23
N THR A 216 -19.84 -43.26 -5.37
CA THR A 216 -20.30 -44.40 -6.16
C THR A 216 -20.18 -45.62 -5.26
N GLN A 217 -21.24 -45.94 -4.55
CA GLN A 217 -21.45 -47.29 -4.04
C GLN A 217 -21.58 -48.16 -5.28
N THR A 218 -20.49 -48.83 -5.65
CA THR A 218 -20.55 -49.98 -6.55
C THR A 218 -21.41 -51.04 -5.84
N PRO A 219 -22.50 -51.52 -6.44
CA PRO A 219 -23.20 -52.68 -5.90
C PRO A 219 -22.24 -53.86 -5.93
N GLN A 220 -22.05 -54.53 -4.80
CA GLN A 220 -21.38 -55.82 -4.77
C GLN A 220 -22.21 -56.84 -5.56
N PRO A 221 -21.56 -57.73 -6.34
CA PRO A 221 -22.23 -58.77 -7.12
C PRO A 221 -22.85 -59.87 -6.25
#